data_AF-A0A5N4AG49-F1
#
_entry.id   AF-A0A5N4AG49-F1
#
_cell.length_a   1.000
_cell.length_b   1.000
_cell.length_c   1.000
_cell.angle_alpha   90.00
_cell.angle_beta   90.00
_cell.angle_gamma   90.00
#
_symmetry.space_group_name_H-M   'P 1'
#
loop_
_entity.id
_entity.type
_entity.pdbx_description
1 polymer ?
#
loop_
_entity_poly.entity_id
_entity_poly.type
_entity_poly.pdbx_seq_one_letter_code
_entity_poly.pdbx_strand_id
1 'polypeptide(L)'
;MAMLDNTISLIVRTLNSWVEHSWGGSLVNDGPVTILKDEDSQPNPLCLKGKRMHGGPQMLQLSLDGTRLYVSSSLYSSWDRQFYPDMVEKGGYLVKLDVNVATGGITLDEDFLVEFDGEPDGPLLPHEMRYPGGDATSDIWLVDDC
;
A
#
# COMPACT_ATOMS: atom_id res chain seq x y z
N MET A 1 -8.98 25.51 13.69
CA MET A 1 -10.08 24.52 13.70
C MET A 1 -10.50 24.08 12.29
N ALA A 2 -10.67 24.96 11.30
CA ALA A 2 -11.03 24.56 9.93
C ALA A 2 -9.99 23.68 9.19
N MET A 3 -8.69 23.78 9.53
CA MET A 3 -7.64 22.93 8.97
C MET A 3 -7.73 21.45 9.41
N LEU A 4 -8.25 21.16 10.61
CA LEU A 4 -8.39 19.78 11.08
C LEU A 4 -9.60 19.08 10.44
N ASP A 5 -10.70 19.79 10.22
CA ASP A 5 -11.92 19.23 9.60
C ASP A 5 -11.69 18.85 8.13
N ASN A 6 -10.95 19.67 7.38
CA ASN A 6 -10.62 19.36 5.99
C ASN A 6 -9.67 18.16 5.89
N THR A 7 -8.73 18.01 6.82
CA THR A 7 -7.80 16.88 6.86
C THR A 7 -8.54 15.58 7.18
N ILE A 8 -9.47 15.59 8.14
CA ILE A 8 -10.27 14.40 8.49
C ILE A 8 -11.23 14.06 7.34
N SER A 9 -11.89 15.04 6.73
CA SER A 9 -12.76 14.84 5.57
C SER A 9 -12.00 14.30 4.35
N LEU A 10 -10.78 14.77 4.11
CA LEU A 10 -9.91 14.26 3.05
C LEU A 10 -9.42 12.85 3.34
N ILE A 11 -9.02 12.54 4.58
CA ILE A 11 -8.66 11.18 4.99
C ILE A 11 -9.85 10.24 4.80
N VAL A 12 -11.05 10.63 5.23
CA VAL A 12 -12.27 9.82 5.08
C VAL A 12 -12.67 9.65 3.61
N ARG A 13 -12.59 10.70 2.78
CA ARG A 13 -12.88 10.58 1.33
C ARG A 13 -11.84 9.75 0.59
N THR A 14 -10.57 9.86 0.97
CA THR A 14 -9.49 9.04 0.40
C THR A 14 -9.63 7.59 0.84
N LEU A 15 -9.95 7.34 2.11
CA LEU A 15 -10.29 6.02 2.65
C LEU A 15 -11.58 5.44 2.03
N ASN A 16 -12.54 6.26 1.61
CA ASN A 16 -13.71 5.77 0.88
C ASN A 16 -13.33 5.35 -0.56
N SER A 17 -12.40 6.04 -1.24
CA SER A 17 -11.84 5.53 -2.51
C SER A 17 -10.97 4.28 -2.31
N TRP A 18 -10.37 4.09 -1.11
CA TRP A 18 -9.70 2.84 -0.71
C TRP A 18 -10.66 1.66 -0.59
N VAL A 19 -11.96 1.90 -0.36
CA VAL A 19 -12.98 0.83 -0.32
C VAL A 19 -13.37 0.41 -1.74
N GLU A 20 -13.40 1.35 -2.69
CA GLU A 20 -13.80 1.06 -4.08
C GLU A 20 -12.74 0.27 -4.87
N HIS A 21 -11.45 0.43 -4.54
CA HIS A 21 -10.36 -0.32 -5.14
C HIS A 21 -9.67 -1.13 -4.04
N SER A 22 -9.94 -2.43 -3.94
CA SER A 22 -9.17 -3.27 -3.01
C SER A 22 -7.74 -3.36 -3.52
N TRP A 23 -6.83 -2.67 -2.83
CA TRP A 23 -5.39 -2.72 -3.03
C TRP A 23 -4.76 -4.06 -2.59
N GLY A 24 -5.56 -5.13 -2.61
CA GLY A 24 -5.27 -6.42 -1.99
C GLY A 24 -6.04 -6.66 -0.68
N GLY A 25 -5.56 -7.62 0.08
CA GLY A 25 -6.14 -8.10 1.32
C GLY A 25 -7.15 -9.22 1.11
N SER A 26 -7.74 -9.70 2.21
CA SER A 26 -8.66 -10.85 2.18
C SER A 26 -10.10 -10.50 1.84
N LEU A 27 -10.43 -9.20 1.68
CA LEU A 27 -11.80 -8.71 1.43
C LEU A 27 -12.20 -8.72 -0.05
N VAL A 28 -11.36 -9.24 -0.94
CA VAL A 28 -11.66 -9.40 -2.37
C VAL A 28 -12.78 -10.42 -2.59
N ASN A 29 -13.53 -10.26 -3.67
CA ASN A 29 -14.73 -11.07 -3.96
C ASN A 29 -14.49 -12.57 -4.20
N ASP A 30 -13.26 -12.96 -4.53
CA ASP A 30 -12.82 -14.35 -4.66
C ASP A 30 -11.89 -14.77 -3.50
N GLY A 31 -11.89 -13.97 -2.42
CA GLY A 31 -11.06 -14.16 -1.24
C GLY A 31 -11.66 -15.17 -0.24
N PRO A 32 -10.91 -15.51 0.81
CA PRO A 32 -11.34 -16.49 1.81
C PRO A 32 -12.36 -15.95 2.82
N VAL A 33 -12.67 -14.64 2.78
CA VAL A 33 -13.57 -13.97 3.73
C VAL A 33 -14.88 -13.61 3.04
N THR A 34 -16.00 -13.89 3.72
CA THR A 34 -17.35 -13.48 3.29
C THR A 34 -17.85 -12.36 4.18
N ILE A 35 -18.29 -11.26 3.57
CA ILE A 35 -18.90 -10.14 4.29
C ILE A 35 -20.35 -10.49 4.62
N LEU A 36 -20.70 -10.47 5.92
CA LEU A 36 -22.03 -10.85 6.41
C LEU A 36 -23.01 -9.68 6.54
N LYS A 37 -22.50 -8.45 6.69
CA LYS A 37 -23.27 -7.25 6.98
C LYS A 37 -22.61 -6.06 6.31
N ASP A 38 -22.88 -5.90 5.02
CA ASP A 38 -22.57 -4.71 4.26
C ASP A 38 -23.52 -4.65 3.06
N GLU A 39 -23.87 -3.44 2.62
CA GLU A 39 -24.68 -3.24 1.40
C GLU A 39 -23.81 -3.24 0.15
N ASP A 40 -22.51 -2.99 0.32
CA ASP A 40 -21.55 -2.90 -0.78
C ASP A 40 -20.99 -4.27 -1.19
N SER A 41 -20.80 -4.45 -2.51
CA SER A 41 -20.21 -5.66 -3.06
C SER A 41 -18.71 -5.74 -2.74
N GLN A 42 -18.22 -6.93 -2.37
CA GLN A 42 -16.78 -7.16 -2.23
C GLN A 42 -16.03 -6.74 -3.52
N PRO A 43 -14.92 -6.00 -3.40
CA PRO A 43 -14.18 -5.49 -4.55
C PRO A 43 -13.47 -6.60 -5.34
N ASN A 44 -13.16 -6.32 -6.61
CA ASN A 44 -12.32 -7.20 -7.41
C ASN A 44 -10.88 -7.19 -6.91
N PRO A 45 -10.13 -8.29 -7.07
CA PRO A 45 -8.68 -8.31 -6.82
C PRO A 45 -7.95 -7.26 -7.65
N LEU A 46 -6.96 -6.60 -7.04
CA LEU A 46 -6.06 -5.72 -7.78
C LEU A 46 -5.19 -6.55 -8.74
N CYS A 47 -5.29 -6.22 -10.01
CA CYS A 47 -4.40 -6.70 -11.05
C CYS A 47 -3.64 -5.52 -11.64
N LEU A 48 -2.32 -5.54 -11.54
CA LEU A 48 -1.44 -4.50 -12.05
C LEU A 48 -0.49 -5.12 -13.08
N LYS A 49 -0.43 -4.55 -14.28
CA LYS A 49 0.41 -5.05 -15.40
C LYS A 49 0.21 -6.56 -15.69
N GLY A 50 -1.04 -7.02 -15.59
CA GLY A 50 -1.41 -8.42 -15.81
C GLY A 50 -1.09 -9.38 -14.66
N LYS A 51 -0.59 -8.86 -13.54
CA LYS A 51 -0.21 -9.64 -12.34
C LYS A 51 -1.19 -9.36 -11.22
N ARG A 52 -1.72 -10.43 -10.62
CA ARG A 52 -2.60 -10.33 -9.45
C ARG A 52 -1.76 -10.02 -8.22
N MET A 53 -2.17 -9.00 -7.47
CA MET A 53 -1.53 -8.64 -6.22
C MET A 53 -2.08 -9.51 -5.08
N HIS A 54 -1.19 -10.24 -4.41
CA HIS A 54 -1.50 -11.08 -3.25
C HIS A 54 -1.00 -10.43 -1.97
N GLY A 55 -1.71 -10.64 -0.85
CA GLY A 55 -1.44 -9.86 0.36
C GLY A 55 -2.09 -8.49 0.30
N GLY A 56 -1.66 -7.56 1.15
CA GLY A 56 -2.17 -6.19 1.16
C GLY A 56 -1.08 -5.19 1.51
N PRO A 57 -1.39 -3.88 1.43
CA PRO A 57 -0.47 -2.81 1.79
C PRO A 57 0.07 -2.96 3.22
N GLN A 58 1.38 -2.85 3.41
CA GLN A 58 2.01 -2.97 4.72
C GLN A 58 2.95 -1.79 5.02
N MET A 59 4.20 -1.77 4.52
CA MET A 59 5.10 -0.63 4.77
C MET A 59 4.81 0.46 3.75
N LEU A 60 4.89 1.70 4.22
CA LEU A 60 4.61 2.90 3.46
C LEU A 60 5.83 3.81 3.53
N GLN A 61 6.31 4.27 2.37
CA GLN A 61 7.44 5.18 2.30
C GLN A 61 7.15 6.40 1.43
N LEU A 62 6.98 7.56 2.08
CA LEU A 62 6.68 8.82 1.41
C LEU A 62 7.98 9.56 1.04
N SER A 63 8.03 10.10 -0.18
CA SER A 63 9.09 11.00 -0.64
C SER A 63 9.11 12.30 0.16
N LEU A 64 10.28 12.94 0.26
CA LEU A 64 10.43 14.22 0.98
C LEU A 64 9.58 15.36 0.41
N ASP A 65 9.32 15.35 -0.90
CA ASP A 65 8.41 16.30 -1.55
C ASP A 65 6.91 15.97 -1.36
N GLY A 66 6.60 14.84 -0.73
CA GLY A 66 5.24 14.40 -0.43
C GLY A 66 4.42 13.91 -1.63
N THR A 67 5.03 13.76 -2.82
CA THR A 67 4.32 13.46 -4.07
C THR A 67 4.28 11.98 -4.44
N ARG A 68 5.14 11.14 -3.83
CA ARG A 68 5.31 9.73 -4.20
C ARG A 68 5.30 8.87 -2.94
N LEU A 69 4.38 7.92 -2.89
CA LEU A 69 4.25 6.98 -1.79
C LEU A 69 4.48 5.57 -2.30
N TYR A 70 5.57 4.93 -1.87
CA TYR A 70 5.80 3.52 -2.19
C TYR A 70 5.23 2.61 -1.11
N VAL A 71 4.72 1.46 -1.54
CA VAL A 71 4.01 0.50 -0.68
C VAL A 71 4.52 -0.91 -0.93
N SER A 72 4.96 -1.60 0.11
CA SER A 72 5.31 -3.02 0.07
C SER A 72 4.26 -3.89 0.77
N SER A 73 4.33 -5.21 0.56
CA SER A 73 3.25 -6.13 0.94
C SER A 73 3.52 -7.04 2.14
N SER A 74 4.78 -7.22 2.58
CA SER A 74 5.12 -8.16 3.65
C SER A 74 5.21 -7.50 5.02
N LEU A 75 4.65 -8.13 6.05
CA LEU A 75 4.82 -7.73 7.45
C LEU A 75 5.92 -8.53 8.13
N TYR A 76 5.74 -9.84 8.16
CA TYR A 76 6.61 -10.77 8.86
C TYR A 76 6.27 -12.19 8.41
N SER A 77 7.26 -12.95 7.95
CA SER A 77 7.03 -14.20 7.21
C SER A 77 6.11 -15.22 7.94
N SER A 78 6.19 -15.35 9.26
CA SER A 78 5.31 -16.27 9.99
C SER A 78 3.85 -15.82 10.03
N TRP A 79 3.60 -14.51 9.96
CA TRP A 79 2.25 -13.94 9.89
C TRP A 79 1.76 -13.94 8.45
N ASP A 80 2.62 -13.60 7.50
CA ASP A 80 2.30 -13.63 6.07
C ASP A 80 1.86 -15.04 5.65
N ARG A 81 2.53 -16.09 6.13
CA ARG A 81 2.10 -17.49 5.88
C ARG A 81 0.71 -17.82 6.43
N GLN A 82 0.28 -17.16 7.50
CA GLN A 82 -1.02 -17.41 8.11
C GLN A 82 -2.13 -16.65 7.40
N PHE A 83 -1.90 -15.37 7.08
CA PHE A 83 -2.93 -14.49 6.53
C PHE A 83 -2.95 -14.48 5.00
N TYR A 84 -1.78 -14.61 4.36
CA TYR A 84 -1.58 -14.46 2.93
C TYR A 84 -0.62 -15.53 2.37
N PRO A 85 -0.96 -16.84 2.49
CA PRO A 85 -0.10 -17.92 2.02
C PRO A 85 0.25 -17.80 0.52
N ASP A 86 -0.69 -17.35 -0.31
CA ASP A 86 -0.46 -17.10 -1.74
C ASP A 86 0.61 -16.04 -2.00
N MET A 87 0.69 -15.00 -1.16
CA MET A 87 1.75 -13.98 -1.29
C MET A 87 3.12 -14.58 -0.98
N VAL A 88 3.19 -15.51 -0.02
CA VAL A 88 4.45 -16.19 0.31
C VAL A 88 4.87 -17.13 -0.82
N GLU A 89 3.92 -17.80 -1.47
CA GLU A 89 4.19 -18.70 -2.59
C GLU A 89 4.54 -17.96 -3.90
N LYS A 90 3.92 -16.80 -4.12
CA LYS A 90 4.04 -16.05 -5.39
C LYS A 90 4.93 -14.83 -5.30
N GLY A 91 5.43 -14.48 -4.13
CA GLY A 91 6.24 -13.29 -3.90
C GLY A 91 5.39 -12.07 -3.56
N GLY A 92 6.01 -11.15 -2.81
CA GLY A 92 5.41 -9.86 -2.56
C GLY A 92 5.67 -8.86 -3.69
N TYR A 93 5.22 -7.63 -3.47
CA TYR A 93 5.31 -6.57 -4.45
C TYR A 93 5.72 -5.25 -3.81
N LEU A 94 6.17 -4.33 -4.66
CA LEU A 94 6.32 -2.92 -4.37
C LEU A 94 5.59 -2.12 -5.46
N VAL A 95 4.65 -1.28 -5.05
CA VAL A 95 3.89 -0.39 -5.93
C VAL A 95 4.14 1.07 -5.55
N LYS A 96 3.79 1.98 -6.46
CA LYS A 96 3.87 3.42 -6.25
C LYS A 96 2.48 4.04 -6.31
N LEU A 97 2.23 4.98 -5.42
CA LEU A 97 1.06 5.83 -5.41
C LEU A 97 1.49 7.27 -5.68
N ASP A 98 0.79 7.93 -6.58
CA ASP A 98 0.93 9.36 -6.84
C ASP A 98 0.05 10.13 -5.86
N VAL A 99 0.64 11.10 -5.17
CA VAL A 99 -0.03 11.94 -4.16
C VAL A 99 -0.17 13.34 -4.71
N ASN A 100 -1.42 13.82 -4.86
CA ASN A 100 -1.67 15.19 -5.28
C ASN A 100 -1.70 16.12 -4.07
N VAL A 101 -0.58 16.78 -3.81
CA VAL A 101 -0.44 17.71 -2.67
C VAL A 101 -1.22 19.02 -2.84
N ALA A 102 -1.61 19.38 -4.06
CA ALA A 102 -2.32 20.64 -4.33
C ALA A 102 -3.83 20.53 -4.09
N THR A 103 -4.44 19.42 -4.50
CA THR A 103 -5.88 19.20 -4.39
C THR A 103 -6.25 18.10 -3.39
N GLY A 104 -5.26 17.39 -2.86
CA GLY A 104 -5.48 16.13 -2.15
C GLY A 104 -5.79 14.98 -3.10
N GLY A 105 -5.74 13.76 -2.56
CA GLY A 105 -5.99 12.52 -3.29
C GLY A 105 -4.73 11.70 -3.54
N ILE A 106 -4.94 10.40 -3.73
CA ILE A 106 -3.91 9.39 -3.96
C ILE A 106 -4.40 8.46 -5.08
N THR A 107 -3.55 8.16 -6.05
CA THR A 107 -3.88 7.27 -7.18
C THR A 107 -2.78 6.23 -7.39
N LEU A 108 -3.14 5.05 -7.89
CA LEU A 108 -2.16 4.01 -8.24
C LEU A 108 -1.38 4.48 -9.46
N ASP A 109 -0.06 4.37 -9.41
CA ASP A 109 0.76 4.44 -10.61
C ASP A 109 0.68 3.10 -11.33
N GLU A 110 -0.11 3.03 -12.42
CA GLU A 110 -0.33 1.80 -13.17
C GLU A 110 0.92 1.31 -13.94
N ASP A 111 1.95 2.15 -14.07
CA ASP A 111 3.18 1.83 -14.80
C ASP A 111 4.28 1.28 -13.88
N PHE A 112 4.20 1.56 -12.57
CA PHE A 112 5.20 1.15 -11.57
C PHE A 112 4.78 -0.10 -10.79
N LEU A 113 5.48 -1.21 -11.04
CA LEU A 113 5.40 -2.44 -10.27
C LEU A 113 6.79 -3.07 -10.19
N VAL A 114 7.23 -3.40 -8.99
CA VAL A 114 8.36 -4.29 -8.76
C VAL A 114 7.84 -5.57 -8.14
N GLU A 115 8.15 -6.68 -8.80
CA GLU A 115 7.76 -8.03 -8.39
C GLU A 115 8.93 -8.72 -7.70
N PHE A 116 8.63 -9.49 -6.67
CA PHE A 116 9.62 -10.28 -5.94
C PHE A 116 9.37 -11.79 -6.12
N ASP A 117 8.91 -12.20 -7.30
CA ASP A 117 8.51 -13.59 -7.60
C ASP A 117 9.60 -14.45 -8.26
N GLY A 118 10.56 -13.82 -8.94
CA GLY A 118 11.52 -14.47 -9.85
C GLY A 118 12.96 -14.63 -9.35
N GLU A 119 13.21 -14.52 -8.05
CA GLU A 119 14.58 -14.59 -7.51
C GLU A 119 15.14 -16.04 -7.50
N PRO A 120 16.47 -16.24 -7.59
CA PRO A 120 17.08 -17.57 -7.79
C PRO A 120 16.72 -18.60 -6.72
N ASP A 121 16.50 -18.16 -5.49
CA ASP A 121 16.17 -19.00 -4.33
C ASP A 121 14.66 -19.03 -4.02
N GLY A 122 13.84 -18.53 -4.95
CA GLY A 122 12.39 -18.43 -4.84
C GLY A 122 11.90 -17.04 -4.44
N PRO A 123 10.58 -16.88 -4.25
CA PRO A 123 9.97 -15.58 -4.02
C PRO A 123 10.47 -14.88 -2.75
N LEU A 124 10.65 -13.57 -2.84
CA LEU A 124 10.99 -12.71 -1.71
C LEU A 124 9.78 -11.92 -1.21
N LEU A 125 9.91 -11.48 0.05
CA LEU A 125 8.88 -10.75 0.76
C LEU A 125 9.43 -9.36 1.12
N PRO A 126 9.09 -8.31 0.35
CA PRO A 126 9.60 -6.97 0.56
C PRO A 126 8.94 -6.33 1.79
N HIS A 127 9.78 -5.83 2.70
CA HIS A 127 9.33 -5.15 3.92
C HIS A 127 9.64 -3.65 3.83
N GLU A 128 10.78 -3.22 4.38
CA GLU A 128 11.17 -1.80 4.38
C GLU A 128 11.90 -1.39 3.09
N MET A 129 11.70 -0.13 2.69
CA MET A 129 12.39 0.52 1.58
C MET A 129 12.97 1.85 2.06
N ARG A 130 14.12 2.26 1.51
CA ARG A 130 14.77 3.52 1.90
C ARG A 130 15.11 4.35 0.68
N TYR A 131 14.80 5.64 0.73
CA TYR A 131 15.15 6.54 -0.37
C TYR A 131 16.64 6.90 -0.31
N PRO A 132 17.33 6.95 -1.46
CA PRO A 132 18.64 7.57 -1.54
C PRO A 132 18.53 9.06 -1.13
N GLY A 133 19.25 9.44 -0.07
CA GLY A 133 19.24 10.81 0.44
C GLY A 133 18.17 11.14 1.48
N GLY A 134 17.45 10.13 1.98
CA GLY A 134 16.49 10.28 3.07
C GLY A 134 15.03 10.30 2.61
N ASP A 135 14.15 9.92 3.54
CA ASP A 135 12.71 9.83 3.38
C ASP A 135 11.99 10.29 4.66
N ALA A 136 10.65 10.32 4.61
CA ALA A 136 9.83 10.82 5.70
C ALA A 136 9.98 10.04 7.03
N THR A 137 10.69 8.91 7.06
CA THR A 137 10.86 8.07 8.25
C THR A 137 12.31 7.81 8.64
N SER A 138 13.29 8.19 7.82
CA SER A 138 14.70 7.93 8.09
C SER A 138 15.39 9.02 8.90
N ASP A 139 14.93 10.27 8.78
CA ASP A 139 15.67 11.44 9.27
C ASP A 139 14.98 12.10 10.47
N ILE A 140 15.80 12.51 11.45
CA ILE A 140 15.38 13.30 12.60
C ILE A 140 15.97 14.71 12.43
N TRP A 141 15.11 15.71 12.34
CA TRP A 141 15.51 17.10 12.17
C TRP A 141 15.65 17.78 13.53
N LEU A 142 16.85 18.30 13.82
CA LEU A 142 17.07 19.19 14.95
C LEU A 142 16.84 20.64 14.49
N VAL A 143 16.11 21.40 15.29
CA VAL A 143 15.95 22.84 15.07
C VAL A 143 16.93 23.51 16.03
N ASP A 144 17.84 24.33 15.52
CA ASP A 144 18.67 25.17 16.38
C ASP A 144 17.75 26.15 17.13
N ASP A 145 17.87 26.22 18.46
CA ASP A 145 17.12 27.17 19.27
C ASP A 145 17.50 28.60 18.83
N CYS A 146 16.51 29.34 18.30
CA CYS A 146 16.63 30.74 17.88
C CYS A 146 16.95 31.69 19.03
#